data_AF-A0A355U503-F1
#
_entry.id   AF-A0A355U503-F1
#
_cell.length_a   1.000
_cell.length_b   1.000
_cell.length_c   1.000
_cell.angle_alpha   90.00
_cell.angle_beta   90.00
_cell.angle_gamma   90.00
#
_symmetry.space_group_name_H-M   'P 1'
#
loop_
_entity.id
_entity.type
_entity.pdbx_description
1 polymer ?
#
loop_
_entity_poly.entity_id
_entity_poly.type
_entity_poly.pdbx_seq_one_letter_code
_entity_poly.pdbx_strand_id
1 'polypeptide(L)'
;MVLYILNLLETLPKAAENNDQGSEVLLIVYLIGTLSISFLCSLLESVLMSTPLSFVTMKKEQGYKPAEKFFKFKSDPDRPLAAILSLNTIANTLGAAAVGRQATMLFGSTWFGIISALTTLLVLVFSEIVPKTIGTTYWKNLMGFVTSVISLLTVLMWPLVVMVRLITKLMTKNEDEATVSREEVTAMANIGAEEGVIDSDENKVIQNIMKLDNVKACDVMTPRIVAMTAQENMSLKNFYKNDT
;
A
#
# COMPACT_ATOMS: atom_id res chain seq x y z
N MET A 1 18.95 -12.97 18.84
CA MET A 1 17.70 -12.19 18.94
C MET A 1 16.49 -13.11 19.14
N VAL A 2 16.23 -14.06 18.23
CA VAL A 2 15.20 -15.10 18.40
C VAL A 2 15.40 -15.92 19.69
N LEU A 3 16.65 -16.35 19.98
CA LEU A 3 16.98 -17.02 21.24
C LEU A 3 16.78 -16.14 22.49
N TYR A 4 16.93 -14.82 22.36
CA TYR A 4 16.79 -13.89 23.48
C TYR A 4 15.30 -13.60 23.76
N ILE A 5 14.47 -13.58 22.71
CA ILE A 5 13.00 -13.50 22.82
C ILE A 5 12.42 -14.82 23.37
N LEU A 6 12.96 -15.98 22.97
CA LEU A 6 12.63 -17.28 23.57
C LEU A 6 13.01 -17.34 25.06
N ASN A 7 14.20 -16.87 25.42
CA ASN A 7 14.64 -16.82 26.81
C ASN A 7 13.84 -15.78 27.62
N LEU A 8 13.42 -14.67 27.00
CA LEU A 8 12.54 -13.67 27.62
C LEU A 8 11.12 -14.21 27.86
N LEU A 9 10.61 -15.06 26.95
CA LEU A 9 9.36 -15.81 27.10
C LEU A 9 9.45 -16.93 28.16
N GLU A 10 10.63 -17.50 28.39
CA GLU A 10 10.91 -18.41 29.51
C GLU A 10 11.00 -17.71 30.86
N THR A 11 11.42 -16.43 30.88
CA THR A 11 11.50 -15.60 32.11
C THR A 11 10.20 -14.90 32.50
N LEU A 12 9.12 -15.02 31.71
CA LEU A 12 7.79 -14.61 32.19
C LEU A 12 7.42 -15.47 33.41
N PRO A 13 6.92 -14.85 34.49
CA PRO A 13 6.91 -15.47 35.81
C PRO A 13 6.16 -16.80 35.80
N LYS A 14 6.81 -17.84 36.33
CA LYS A 14 6.18 -19.08 36.82
C LYS A 14 5.27 -18.75 38.03
N ALA A 15 4.25 -17.94 37.83
CA ALA A 15 3.26 -17.59 38.83
C ALA A 15 1.91 -18.15 38.40
N ALA A 16 1.79 -19.47 38.45
CA ALA A 16 0.52 -20.19 38.58
C ALA A 16 0.80 -21.68 38.86
N GLU A 17 1.65 -21.96 39.83
CA GLU A 17 1.47 -23.20 40.60
C GLU A 17 0.35 -22.87 41.60
N ASN A 18 -0.77 -23.59 41.50
CA ASN A 18 -1.98 -23.51 42.34
C ASN A 18 -3.02 -22.42 41.97
N ASN A 19 -3.71 -22.60 40.84
CA ASN A 19 -5.16 -22.38 40.75
C ASN A 19 -5.69 -22.87 39.39
N ASP A 20 -6.46 -23.96 39.41
CA ASP A 20 -7.07 -24.57 38.20
C ASP A 20 -8.00 -23.59 37.46
N GLN A 21 -8.57 -22.60 38.18
CA GLN A 21 -9.36 -21.51 37.58
C GLN A 21 -8.54 -20.39 36.93
N GLY A 22 -7.26 -20.24 37.29
CA GLY A 22 -6.41 -19.13 36.81
C GLY A 22 -5.88 -19.37 35.39
N SER A 23 -5.60 -20.63 35.05
CA SER A 23 -5.08 -21.05 33.75
C SER A 23 -6.09 -20.88 32.62
N GLU A 24 -7.37 -21.20 32.85
CA GLU A 24 -8.45 -21.01 31.86
C GLU A 24 -8.69 -19.53 31.55
N VAL A 25 -8.73 -18.69 32.59
CA VAL A 25 -8.88 -17.23 32.45
C VAL A 25 -7.70 -16.65 31.65
N LEU A 26 -6.48 -17.09 31.94
CA LEU A 26 -5.30 -16.64 31.19
C LEU A 26 -5.35 -17.04 29.71
N LEU A 27 -5.85 -18.24 29.37
CA LEU A 27 -6.03 -18.65 27.99
C LEU A 27 -6.99 -17.71 27.25
N ILE A 28 -8.14 -17.40 27.87
CA ILE A 28 -9.15 -16.50 27.29
C ILE A 28 -8.57 -15.10 27.13
N VAL A 29 -7.83 -14.59 28.11
CA VAL A 29 -7.19 -13.27 28.05
C VAL A 29 -6.18 -13.20 26.91
N TYR A 30 -5.32 -14.21 26.73
CA TYR A 30 -4.37 -14.23 25.61
C TYR A 30 -5.06 -14.35 24.26
N LEU A 31 -6.12 -15.17 24.16
CA LEU A 31 -6.90 -15.32 22.94
C LEU A 31 -7.57 -14.00 22.55
N ILE A 32 -8.33 -13.38 23.47
CA ILE A 32 -9.03 -12.12 23.23
C ILE A 32 -8.04 -10.99 22.96
N GLY A 33 -6.93 -10.93 23.70
CA GLY A 33 -5.89 -9.94 23.49
C GLY A 33 -5.29 -10.03 22.08
N THR A 34 -4.96 -11.24 21.65
CA THR A 34 -4.45 -11.50 20.29
C THR A 34 -5.46 -11.09 19.23
N LEU A 35 -6.71 -11.57 19.34
CA LEU A 35 -7.77 -11.25 18.39
C LEU A 35 -8.03 -9.74 18.32
N SER A 36 -8.04 -9.05 19.46
CA SER A 36 -8.31 -7.60 19.52
C SER A 36 -7.21 -6.77 18.88
N ILE A 37 -5.94 -7.12 19.15
CA ILE A 37 -4.80 -6.40 18.55
C ILE A 37 -4.74 -6.65 17.04
N SER A 38 -4.91 -7.90 16.62
CA SER A 38 -4.90 -8.26 15.19
C SER A 38 -6.09 -7.66 14.45
N PHE A 39 -7.28 -7.64 15.07
CA PHE A 39 -8.46 -6.97 14.54
C PHE A 39 -8.20 -5.48 14.31
N LEU A 40 -7.63 -4.80 15.31
CA LEU A 40 -7.28 -3.39 15.20
C LEU A 40 -6.27 -3.19 14.05
N CYS A 41 -5.20 -3.98 13.99
CA CYS A 41 -4.19 -3.84 12.92
C CYS A 41 -4.80 -4.01 11.52
N SER A 42 -5.60 -5.05 11.30
CA SER A 42 -6.30 -5.31 10.05
C SER A 42 -7.27 -4.19 9.67
N LEU A 43 -7.96 -3.60 10.65
CA LEU A 43 -8.85 -2.46 10.45
C LEU A 43 -8.07 -1.21 10.03
N LEU A 44 -6.96 -0.91 10.72
CA LEU A 44 -6.10 0.24 10.40
C LEU A 44 -5.51 0.12 8.99
N GLU A 45 -4.99 -1.06 8.64
CA GLU A 45 -4.44 -1.38 7.32
C GLU A 45 -5.48 -1.13 6.22
N SER A 46 -6.68 -1.69 6.38
CA SER A 46 -7.75 -1.60 5.41
C SER A 46 -8.24 -0.17 5.20
N VAL A 47 -8.45 0.60 6.28
CA VAL A 47 -8.86 2.01 6.14
C VAL A 47 -7.76 2.85 5.48
N LEU A 48 -6.48 2.63 5.84
CA LEU A 48 -5.36 3.31 5.20
C LEU A 48 -5.31 3.03 3.70
N MET A 49 -5.50 1.78 3.29
CA MET A 49 -5.44 1.37 1.89
C MET A 49 -6.65 1.84 1.08
N SER A 50 -7.86 1.63 1.59
CA SER A 50 -9.10 1.89 0.84
C SER A 50 -9.51 3.36 0.78
N THR A 51 -8.97 4.23 1.64
CA THR A 51 -9.30 5.66 1.58
C THR A 51 -8.70 6.29 0.31
N PRO A 52 -9.49 6.92 -0.58
CA PRO A 52 -8.94 7.61 -1.77
C PRO A 52 -8.15 8.87 -1.39
N LEU A 53 -7.02 9.13 -2.05
CA LEU A 53 -6.20 10.32 -1.78
C LEU A 53 -6.98 11.63 -2.03
N SER A 54 -7.81 11.66 -3.08
CA SER A 54 -8.68 12.80 -3.41
C SER A 54 -9.62 13.21 -2.26
N PHE A 55 -10.19 12.22 -1.56
CA PHE A 55 -11.03 12.49 -0.39
C PHE A 55 -10.25 13.09 0.78
N VAL A 56 -9.03 12.60 1.02
CA VAL A 56 -8.16 13.12 2.09
C VAL A 56 -7.76 14.56 1.79
N THR A 57 -7.40 14.87 0.55
CA THR A 57 -7.08 16.23 0.10
C THR A 57 -8.27 17.17 0.29
N MET A 58 -9.47 16.78 -0.17
CA MET A 58 -10.70 17.55 0.05
C MET A 58 -10.95 17.81 1.55
N LYS A 59 -10.79 16.79 2.41
CA LYS A 59 -10.98 16.96 3.87
C LYS A 59 -9.93 17.86 4.51
N LYS A 60 -8.69 17.84 4.02
CA LYS A 60 -7.61 18.73 4.46
C LYS A 60 -7.94 20.19 4.11
N GLU A 61 -8.43 20.46 2.90
CA GLU A 61 -8.88 21.80 2.47
C GLU A 61 -10.06 22.31 3.30
N GLN A 62 -10.96 21.42 3.73
CA GLN A 62 -12.05 21.73 4.66
C GLN A 62 -11.58 21.99 6.11
N GLY A 63 -10.28 21.99 6.39
CA GLY A 63 -9.71 22.25 7.71
C GLY A 63 -9.83 21.09 8.71
N TYR A 64 -10.15 19.87 8.26
CA TYR A 64 -10.24 18.71 9.14
C TYR A 64 -8.86 18.25 9.60
N LYS A 65 -8.50 18.53 10.87
CA LYS A 65 -7.15 18.29 11.43
C LYS A 65 -6.60 16.86 11.19
N PRO A 66 -7.38 15.76 11.37
CA PRO A 66 -6.87 14.41 11.10
C PRO A 66 -6.48 14.18 9.64
N ALA A 67 -7.12 14.84 8.68
CA ALA A 67 -6.80 14.68 7.26
C ALA A 67 -5.37 15.11 6.92
N GLU A 68 -4.80 16.08 7.63
CA GLU A 68 -3.42 16.52 7.38
C GLU A 68 -2.40 15.42 7.72
N LYS A 69 -2.60 14.73 8.86
CA LYS A 69 -1.75 13.61 9.25
C LYS A 69 -1.99 12.39 8.37
N PHE A 70 -3.25 12.09 8.06
CA PHE A 70 -3.61 10.97 7.21
C PHE A 70 -3.09 11.14 5.78
N PHE A 71 -3.03 12.38 5.27
CA PHE A 71 -2.39 12.69 3.99
C PHE A 71 -0.91 12.28 4.01
N LYS A 72 -0.17 12.61 5.06
CA LYS A 72 1.23 12.18 5.22
C LYS A 72 1.36 10.66 5.26
N PHE A 73 0.43 9.96 5.90
CA PHE A 73 0.41 8.49 5.91
C PHE A 73 0.14 7.90 4.53
N LYS A 74 -0.66 8.56 3.68
CA LYS A 74 -0.89 8.12 2.30
C LYS A 74 0.25 8.47 1.37
N SER A 75 0.96 9.57 1.60
CA SER A 75 2.11 9.99 0.78
C SER A 75 3.37 9.15 1.01
N ASP A 76 3.58 8.66 2.24
CA ASP A 76 4.66 7.74 2.59
C ASP A 76 4.03 6.56 3.37
N PRO A 77 3.36 5.61 2.65
CA PRO A 77 2.62 4.52 3.27
C PRO A 77 3.54 3.46 3.89
N ASP A 78 4.81 3.41 3.49
CA ASP A 78 5.78 2.42 3.96
C ASP A 78 5.92 2.46 5.49
N ARG A 79 5.99 3.66 6.09
CA ARG A 79 6.13 3.81 7.54
C ARG A 79 4.93 3.31 8.34
N PRO A 80 3.70 3.81 8.11
CA PRO A 80 2.53 3.33 8.84
C PRO A 80 2.25 1.85 8.54
N LEU A 81 2.45 1.37 7.32
CA LEU A 81 2.25 -0.05 6.99
C LEU A 81 3.27 -0.94 7.68
N ALA A 82 4.55 -0.58 7.67
CA ALA A 82 5.57 -1.34 8.37
C ALA A 82 5.23 -1.45 9.86
N ALA A 83 4.74 -0.37 10.49
CA ALA A 83 4.31 -0.39 11.88
C ALA A 83 3.10 -1.30 12.11
N ILE A 84 2.06 -1.19 11.29
CA ILE A 84 0.81 -1.97 11.41
C ILE A 84 1.08 -3.46 11.20
N LEU A 85 1.73 -3.80 10.08
CA LEU A 85 2.00 -5.19 9.71
C LEU A 85 2.93 -5.84 10.72
N SER A 86 3.94 -5.13 11.18
CA SER A 86 4.84 -5.66 12.20
C SER A 86 4.13 -5.95 13.52
N LEU A 87 3.28 -5.02 13.99
CA LEU A 87 2.52 -5.27 15.21
C LEU A 87 1.57 -6.46 15.03
N ASN A 88 0.91 -6.59 13.88
CA ASN A 88 0.05 -7.73 13.58
C ASN A 88 0.82 -9.05 13.63
N THR A 89 2.01 -9.10 13.01
CA THR A 89 2.86 -10.30 13.05
C THR A 89 3.31 -10.64 14.46
N ILE A 90 3.72 -9.64 15.25
CA ILE A 90 4.14 -9.82 16.65
C ILE A 90 2.95 -10.34 17.48
N ALA A 91 1.78 -9.71 17.36
CA ALA A 91 0.58 -10.10 18.09
C ALA A 91 0.15 -11.52 17.74
N ASN A 92 0.08 -11.87 16.45
CA ASN A 92 -0.30 -13.23 16.02
C ASN A 92 0.74 -14.27 16.46
N THR A 93 2.03 -13.98 16.37
CA THR A 93 3.08 -14.95 16.71
C THR A 93 3.18 -15.18 18.21
N LEU A 94 3.27 -14.11 19.00
CA LEU A 94 3.32 -14.20 20.46
C LEU A 94 1.99 -14.70 21.03
N GLY A 95 0.88 -14.25 20.45
CA GLY A 95 -0.47 -14.66 20.81
C GLY A 95 -0.71 -16.15 20.59
N ALA A 96 -0.39 -16.66 19.40
CA ALA A 96 -0.50 -18.09 19.11
C ALA A 96 0.42 -18.93 20.01
N ALA A 97 1.64 -18.46 20.29
CA ALA A 97 2.55 -19.15 21.21
C ALA A 97 2.01 -19.16 22.66
N ALA A 98 1.45 -18.04 23.13
CA ALA A 98 0.87 -17.93 24.47
C ALA A 98 -0.39 -18.79 24.63
N VAL A 99 -1.31 -18.71 23.66
CA VAL A 99 -2.51 -19.56 23.60
C VAL A 99 -2.13 -21.03 23.50
N GLY A 100 -1.17 -21.38 22.64
CA GLY A 100 -0.68 -22.74 22.47
C GLY A 100 -0.10 -23.31 23.76
N ARG A 101 0.75 -22.54 24.47
CA ARG A 101 1.30 -22.95 25.76
C ARG A 101 0.21 -23.23 26.79
N GLN A 102 -0.76 -22.32 26.95
CA GLN A 102 -1.85 -22.51 27.91
C GLN A 102 -2.78 -23.65 27.51
N ALA A 103 -3.04 -23.81 26.22
CA ALA A 103 -3.83 -24.93 25.70
C ALA A 103 -3.16 -26.28 26.00
N THR A 104 -1.84 -26.39 25.86
CA THR A 104 -1.10 -27.61 26.21
C THR A 104 -1.13 -27.88 27.71
N MET A 105 -1.05 -26.85 28.55
CA MET A 105 -1.11 -27.02 30.01
C MET A 105 -2.50 -27.46 30.50
N LEU A 106 -3.58 -26.96 29.89
CA LEU A 106 -4.96 -27.26 30.27
C LEU A 106 -5.48 -28.57 29.67
N PHE A 107 -5.28 -28.78 28.37
CA PHE A 107 -5.89 -29.86 27.62
C PHE A 107 -4.90 -30.98 27.26
N GLY A 108 -3.61 -30.81 27.57
CA GLY A 108 -2.56 -31.76 27.21
C GLY A 108 -2.15 -31.69 25.73
N SER A 109 -1.05 -32.38 25.39
CA SER A 109 -0.44 -32.34 24.06
C SER A 109 -1.32 -32.92 22.95
N THR A 110 -2.23 -33.84 23.27
CA THR A 110 -3.13 -34.49 22.30
C THR A 110 -4.08 -33.49 21.64
N TRP A 111 -4.55 -32.48 22.37
CA TRP A 111 -5.51 -31.49 21.88
C TRP A 111 -4.85 -30.24 21.27
N PHE A 112 -3.53 -30.11 21.41
CA PHE A 112 -2.77 -28.95 20.92
C PHE A 112 -3.01 -28.67 19.43
N GLY A 113 -2.97 -29.71 18.58
CA GLY A 113 -3.16 -29.54 17.13
C GLY A 113 -4.55 -28.99 16.78
N ILE A 114 -5.59 -29.50 17.43
CA ILE A 114 -6.97 -29.07 17.20
C ILE A 114 -7.18 -27.63 17.69
N ILE A 115 -6.68 -27.30 18.89
CA ILE A 115 -6.81 -25.95 19.46
C ILE A 115 -6.02 -24.93 18.64
N SER A 116 -4.82 -25.28 18.16
CA SER A 116 -4.04 -24.42 17.29
C SER A 116 -4.76 -24.17 15.96
N ALA A 117 -5.32 -25.21 15.33
CA ALA A 117 -6.07 -25.06 14.08
C ALA A 117 -7.31 -24.17 14.27
N LEU A 118 -8.06 -24.37 15.35
CA LEU A 118 -9.23 -23.56 15.68
C LEU A 118 -8.86 -22.10 15.96
N THR A 119 -7.77 -21.87 16.71
CA THR A 119 -7.28 -20.51 17.01
C THR A 119 -6.88 -19.78 15.73
N THR A 120 -6.16 -20.45 14.82
CA THR A 120 -5.79 -19.87 13.52
C THR A 120 -7.02 -19.53 12.68
N LEU A 121 -8.02 -20.41 12.64
CA LEU A 121 -9.28 -20.13 11.94
C LEU A 121 -9.99 -18.90 12.53
N LEU A 122 -10.03 -18.79 13.86
CA LEU A 122 -10.63 -17.63 14.54
C LEU A 122 -9.90 -16.33 14.23
N VAL A 123 -8.56 -16.33 14.26
CA VAL A 123 -7.74 -15.17 13.89
C VAL A 123 -8.03 -14.75 12.45
N LEU A 124 -8.00 -15.71 11.51
CA LEU A 124 -8.21 -15.43 10.09
C LEU A 124 -9.60 -14.83 9.83
N VAL A 125 -10.67 -15.45 10.36
CA VAL A 125 -12.03 -14.97 10.11
C VAL A 125 -12.32 -13.69 10.88
N PHE A 126 -12.16 -13.70 12.20
CA PHE A 126 -12.61 -12.60 13.04
C PHE A 126 -11.61 -11.45 13.11
N SER A 127 -10.31 -11.70 12.98
CA SER A 127 -9.28 -10.67 13.15
C SER A 127 -8.62 -10.21 11.85
N GLU A 128 -8.87 -10.89 10.72
CA GLU A 128 -8.40 -10.44 9.42
C GLU A 128 -9.55 -10.14 8.46
N ILE A 129 -10.40 -11.10 8.12
CA ILE A 129 -11.43 -10.93 7.08
C ILE A 129 -12.49 -9.90 7.49
N VAL A 130 -13.10 -10.07 8.66
CA VAL A 130 -14.16 -9.17 9.16
C VAL A 130 -13.67 -7.72 9.30
N PRO A 131 -12.58 -7.41 10.02
CA PRO A 131 -12.10 -6.03 10.17
C PRO A 131 -11.68 -5.42 8.85
N LYS A 132 -11.08 -6.19 7.92
CA LYS A 132 -10.75 -5.67 6.59
C LYS A 132 -11.99 -5.26 5.83
N THR A 133 -13.06 -6.04 5.91
CA THR A 133 -14.36 -5.74 5.27
C THR A 133 -15.00 -4.48 5.88
N ILE A 134 -14.93 -4.33 7.20
CA ILE A 134 -15.41 -3.13 7.90
C ILE A 134 -14.58 -1.91 7.48
N GLY A 135 -13.25 -2.03 7.44
CA GLY A 135 -12.36 -0.94 7.05
C GLY A 135 -12.57 -0.46 5.62
N THR A 136 -12.76 -1.38 4.67
CA THR A 136 -13.01 -1.05 3.26
C THR A 136 -14.39 -0.44 3.02
N THR A 137 -15.38 -0.75 3.88
CA THR A 137 -16.75 -0.24 3.73
C THR A 137 -16.95 1.09 4.46
N TYR A 138 -16.37 1.25 5.65
CA TYR A 138 -16.63 2.37 6.57
C TYR A 138 -15.45 3.33 6.73
N TRP A 139 -14.50 3.34 5.79
CA TRP A 139 -13.30 4.19 5.84
C TRP A 139 -13.60 5.68 6.08
N LYS A 140 -14.70 6.22 5.53
CA LYS A 140 -15.10 7.63 5.70
C LYS A 140 -15.25 8.03 7.18
N ASN A 141 -15.86 7.17 7.98
CA ASN A 141 -16.16 7.44 9.38
C ASN A 141 -14.97 7.07 10.28
N LEU A 142 -14.18 6.07 9.86
CA LEU A 142 -13.06 5.55 10.62
C LEU A 142 -11.77 6.37 10.46
N MET A 143 -11.63 7.15 9.37
CA MET A 143 -10.40 7.88 9.06
C MET A 143 -9.84 8.69 10.23
N GLY A 144 -10.69 9.41 10.97
CA GLY A 144 -10.26 10.18 12.14
C GLY A 144 -9.65 9.33 13.26
N PHE A 145 -10.33 8.23 13.63
CA PHE A 145 -9.86 7.28 14.62
C PHE A 145 -8.55 6.61 14.19
N VAL A 146 -8.53 6.09 12.95
CA VAL A 146 -7.37 5.42 12.37
C VAL A 146 -6.16 6.34 12.32
N THR A 147 -6.33 7.61 11.98
CA THR A 147 -5.24 8.60 11.99
C THR A 147 -4.56 8.68 13.35
N SER A 148 -5.35 8.75 14.43
CA SER A 148 -4.81 8.89 15.78
C SER A 148 -4.06 7.62 16.22
N VAL A 149 -4.65 6.46 15.95
CA VAL A 149 -4.06 5.16 16.33
C VAL A 149 -2.79 4.88 15.54
N ILE A 150 -2.78 5.11 14.23
CA ILE A 150 -1.58 4.96 13.39
C ILE A 150 -0.47 5.89 13.90
N SER A 151 -0.79 7.14 14.23
CA SER A 151 0.22 8.08 14.75
C SER A 151 0.89 7.57 16.02
N LEU A 152 0.13 6.97 16.94
CA LEU A 152 0.68 6.37 18.15
C LEU A 152 1.50 5.12 17.82
N LEU A 153 0.96 4.26 16.95
CA LEU A 153 1.58 3.00 16.57
C LEU A 153 2.91 3.19 15.86
N THR A 154 3.02 4.17 14.95
CA THR A 154 4.27 4.50 14.26
C THR A 154 5.36 4.96 15.22
N VAL A 155 5.00 5.68 16.30
CA VAL A 155 5.96 6.09 17.34
C VAL A 155 6.38 4.88 18.18
N LEU A 156 5.43 4.03 18.57
CA LEU A 156 5.72 2.83 19.36
C LEU A 156 6.60 1.83 18.60
N MET A 157 6.33 1.62 17.31
CA MET A 157 7.06 0.70 16.43
C MET A 157 8.24 1.36 15.71
N TRP A 158 8.62 2.60 16.09
CA TRP A 158 9.68 3.36 15.43
C TRP A 158 11.00 2.59 15.20
N PRO A 159 11.57 1.84 16.17
CA PRO A 159 12.83 1.13 15.92
C PRO A 159 12.70 0.08 14.81
N LEU A 160 11.55 -0.59 14.72
CA LEU A 160 11.29 -1.61 13.73
C LEU A 160 11.01 -0.99 12.34
N VAL A 161 10.27 0.12 12.31
CA VAL A 161 10.03 0.90 11.07
C VAL A 161 11.35 1.37 10.47
N VAL A 162 12.30 1.85 11.29
CA VAL A 162 13.63 2.26 10.80
C VAL A 162 14.40 1.07 10.23
N MET A 163 14.38 -0.10 10.88
CA MET A 163 15.03 -1.30 10.34
C MET A 163 14.44 -1.72 9.00
N VAL A 164 13.12 -1.82 8.90
CA VAL A 164 12.45 -2.18 7.64
C VAL A 164 12.83 -1.19 6.55
N ARG A 165 12.83 0.12 6.84
CA ARG A 165 13.22 1.14 5.86
C ARG A 165 14.66 1.01 5.39
N LEU A 166 15.60 0.65 6.28
CA LEU A 166 16.98 0.40 5.90
C LEU A 166 17.09 -0.80 4.95
N ILE A 167 16.34 -1.87 5.23
CA ILE A 167 16.28 -3.05 4.36
C ILE A 167 15.67 -2.68 3.00
N THR A 168 14.52 -2.00 3.00
CA THR A 168 13.86 -1.55 1.76
C THR A 168 14.79 -0.66 0.94
N LYS A 169 15.48 0.31 1.55
CA LYS A 169 16.43 1.18 0.85
C LYS A 169 17.63 0.43 0.26
N LEU A 170 18.03 -0.70 0.84
CA LEU A 170 19.08 -1.56 0.27
C LEU A 170 18.58 -2.40 -0.90
N MET A 171 17.27 -2.70 -0.95
CA MET A 171 16.65 -3.47 -2.02
C MET A 171 16.18 -2.58 -3.19
N THR A 172 15.68 -1.38 -2.89
CA THR A 172 15.29 -0.40 -3.90
C THR A 172 16.54 0.32 -4.38
N LYS A 173 17.06 -0.13 -5.53
CA LYS A 173 18.07 0.62 -6.28
C LYS A 173 17.45 1.99 -6.59
N ASN A 174 18.19 3.08 -6.38
CA ASN A 174 17.74 4.43 -6.75
C ASN A 174 17.54 4.48 -8.25
N GLU A 175 16.35 4.12 -8.70
CA GLU A 175 15.88 4.41 -10.03
C GLU A 175 14.96 5.60 -9.86
N ASP A 176 15.47 6.78 -10.24
CA ASP A 176 14.67 7.94 -10.62
C ASP A 176 13.85 7.61 -11.89
N GLU A 177 13.18 6.46 -11.90
CA GLU A 177 12.18 6.13 -12.89
C GLU A 177 10.96 6.98 -12.55
N ALA A 178 10.59 7.85 -13.49
CA ALA A 178 9.36 8.62 -13.38
C ALA A 178 8.23 7.65 -12.98
N THR A 179 7.47 8.00 -11.94
CA THR A 179 6.39 7.17 -11.37
C THR A 179 5.30 6.81 -12.40
N VAL A 180 5.32 7.45 -13.57
CA VAL A 180 4.48 7.13 -14.71
C VAL A 180 5.34 7.13 -15.98
N SER A 181 5.39 6.00 -16.68
CA SER A 181 6.09 5.90 -17.98
C SER A 181 5.23 6.48 -19.11
N ARG A 182 5.86 6.82 -20.25
CA ARG A 182 5.10 7.28 -21.43
C ARG A 182 4.14 6.18 -21.92
N GLU A 183 4.58 4.93 -21.80
CA GLU A 183 3.81 3.74 -22.13
C GLU A 183 2.57 3.61 -21.24
N GLU A 184 2.69 3.91 -19.94
CA GLU A 184 1.57 3.93 -19.01
C GLU A 184 0.58 5.05 -19.32
N VAL A 185 1.04 6.26 -19.65
CA VAL A 185 0.14 7.35 -20.09
C VAL A 185 -0.62 6.97 -21.36
N THR A 186 0.08 6.40 -22.34
CA THR A 186 -0.52 5.87 -23.58
C THR A 186 -1.55 4.78 -23.29
N ALA A 187 -1.26 3.86 -22.36
CA ALA A 187 -2.19 2.81 -21.98
C ALA A 187 -3.44 3.36 -21.28
N MET A 188 -3.28 4.31 -20.36
CA MET A 188 -4.41 4.98 -19.70
C MET A 188 -5.30 5.73 -20.69
N ALA A 189 -4.71 6.42 -21.67
CA ALA A 189 -5.47 7.10 -22.72
C ALA A 189 -6.25 6.12 -23.62
N ASN A 190 -5.67 4.97 -23.95
CA ASN A 190 -6.36 3.91 -24.70
C ASN A 190 -7.53 3.33 -23.91
N ILE A 191 -7.33 3.02 -22.63
CA ILE A 191 -8.40 2.52 -21.75
C ILE A 191 -9.52 3.55 -21.64
N GLY A 192 -9.18 4.83 -21.42
CA GLY A 192 -10.17 5.91 -21.38
C GLY A 192 -10.96 6.06 -22.68
N ALA A 193 -10.35 5.76 -23.84
CA ALA A 193 -11.04 5.75 -25.12
C ALA A 193 -11.96 4.53 -25.30
N GLU A 194 -11.54 3.35 -24.85
CA GLU A 194 -12.37 2.14 -24.86
C GLU A 194 -13.58 2.26 -23.91
N GLU A 195 -13.38 2.89 -22.76
CA GLU A 195 -14.44 3.18 -21.78
C GLU A 195 -15.34 4.36 -22.18
N GLY A 196 -15.04 5.04 -23.30
CA GLY A 196 -15.82 6.17 -23.82
C GLY A 196 -15.68 7.46 -23.00
N VAL A 197 -14.68 7.54 -22.12
CA VAL A 197 -14.35 8.74 -21.33
C VAL A 197 -13.55 9.74 -22.17
N ILE A 198 -12.78 9.26 -23.14
CA ILE A 198 -11.93 10.04 -24.06
C ILE A 198 -12.38 9.74 -25.50
N ASP A 199 -12.48 10.75 -26.37
CA ASP A 199 -12.77 10.49 -27.77
C ASP A 199 -11.56 9.85 -28.48
N SER A 200 -11.83 9.02 -29.49
CA SER A 200 -10.83 8.40 -30.36
C SER A 200 -9.86 9.41 -30.98
N ASP A 201 -10.33 10.62 -31.32
CA ASP A 201 -9.49 11.68 -31.88
C ASP A 201 -8.60 12.36 -30.82
N GLU A 202 -9.11 12.52 -29.59
CA GLU A 202 -8.30 13.01 -28.46
C GLU A 202 -7.20 12.01 -28.09
N ASN A 203 -7.50 10.70 -28.07
CA ASN A 203 -6.51 9.66 -27.87
C ASN A 203 -5.42 9.71 -28.96
N LYS A 204 -5.78 9.85 -30.24
CA LYS A 204 -4.80 10.01 -31.34
C LYS A 204 -3.86 11.19 -31.10
N VAL A 205 -4.38 12.33 -30.62
CA VAL A 205 -3.56 13.50 -30.29
C VAL A 205 -2.57 13.18 -29.18
N ILE A 206 -3.01 12.52 -28.10
CA ILE A 206 -2.14 12.10 -27.00
C ILE A 206 -1.03 11.18 -27.50
N GLN A 207 -1.37 10.15 -28.30
CA GLN A 207 -0.39 9.24 -28.89
C GLN A 207 0.64 9.97 -29.77
N ASN A 208 0.20 10.96 -30.55
CA ASN A 208 1.07 11.73 -31.44
C ASN A 208 2.05 12.62 -30.64
N ILE A 209 1.59 13.26 -29.57
CA ILE A 209 2.43 14.06 -28.69
C ILE A 209 3.53 13.20 -28.04
N MET A 210 3.18 11.98 -27.60
CA MET A 210 4.16 11.06 -27.00
C MET A 210 5.23 10.62 -28.00
N LYS A 211 4.88 10.49 -29.29
CA LYS A 211 5.82 10.12 -30.36
C LYS A 211 6.66 11.28 -30.87
N LEU A 212 6.16 12.51 -30.77
CA LEU A 212 6.79 13.71 -31.34
C LEU A 212 8.22 13.95 -30.82
N ASP A 213 8.50 13.59 -29.57
CA ASP A 213 9.85 13.72 -28.96
C ASP A 213 10.92 12.91 -29.70
N ASN A 214 10.51 11.80 -30.34
CA ASN A 214 11.38 10.94 -31.13
C ASN A 214 11.41 11.30 -32.63
N VAL A 215 10.59 12.27 -33.07
CA VAL A 215 10.52 12.71 -34.46
C VAL A 215 11.56 13.79 -34.69
N LYS A 216 12.53 13.54 -35.57
CA LYS A 216 13.55 14.51 -35.95
C LYS A 216 13.05 15.37 -37.10
N ALA A 217 13.64 16.55 -37.26
CA ALA A 217 13.34 17.43 -38.39
C ALA A 217 13.55 16.74 -39.75
N CYS A 218 14.53 15.83 -39.85
CA CYS A 218 14.77 15.05 -41.06
C CYS A 218 13.64 14.07 -41.40
N ASP A 219 12.83 13.68 -40.42
CA ASP A 219 11.73 12.72 -40.60
C ASP A 219 10.47 13.40 -41.16
N VAL A 220 10.39 14.73 -41.07
CA VAL A 220 9.22 15.54 -41.47
C VAL A 220 9.53 16.52 -42.61
N MET A 221 10.80 16.87 -42.83
CA MET A 221 11.17 17.81 -43.89
C MET A 221 10.79 17.31 -45.28
N THR A 222 10.40 18.22 -46.15
CA THR A 222 10.22 17.91 -47.58
C THR A 222 11.58 17.60 -48.20
N PRO A 223 11.78 16.40 -48.78
CA PRO A 223 13.05 16.06 -49.42
C PRO A 223 13.37 17.03 -50.56
N ARG A 224 14.64 17.45 -50.67
CA ARG A 224 15.08 18.45 -51.66
C ARG A 224 14.70 18.08 -53.10
N ILE A 225 14.67 16.79 -53.42
CA ILE A 225 14.33 16.27 -54.76
C ILE A 225 12.88 16.55 -55.19
N VAL A 226 11.98 16.76 -54.23
CA VAL A 226 10.56 17.08 -54.48
C VAL A 226 10.20 18.48 -53.97
N ALA A 227 11.19 19.24 -53.49
CA ALA A 227 10.99 20.61 -53.08
C ALA A 227 10.93 21.51 -54.31
N MET A 228 9.93 22.38 -54.36
CA MET A 228 9.87 23.45 -55.35
C MET A 228 11.04 24.42 -55.09
N THR A 229 11.94 24.57 -56.06
CA THR A 229 13.09 25.48 -55.93
C THR A 229 13.16 26.41 -57.14
N ALA A 230 13.44 27.69 -56.90
CA ALA A 230 13.63 28.70 -57.94
C ALA A 230 15.04 29.28 -57.86
N GLN A 231 15.63 29.62 -59.02
CA GLN A 231 16.88 30.36 -59.07
C GLN A 231 16.63 31.85 -58.79
N GLU A 232 17.55 32.52 -58.11
CA GLU A 232 17.44 33.93 -57.70
C GLU A 232 17.19 34.87 -58.90
N ASN A 233 17.76 34.56 -60.06
CA ASN A 233 17.65 35.34 -61.29
C ASN A 233 16.47 34.94 -62.18
N MET A 234 15.59 34.04 -61.74
CA MET A 234 14.42 33.61 -62.52
C MET A 234 13.32 34.69 -62.50
N SER A 235 12.84 35.08 -63.67
CA SER A 235 11.68 35.99 -63.76
C SER A 235 10.38 35.29 -63.31
N LEU A 236 9.47 36.03 -62.67
CA LEU A 236 8.14 35.57 -62.24
C LEU A 236 7.38 34.81 -63.35
N LYS A 237 7.47 35.30 -64.59
CA LYS A 237 6.82 34.67 -65.75
C LYS A 237 7.34 33.27 -66.06
N ASN A 238 8.62 33.02 -65.80
CA ASN A 238 9.26 31.73 -66.06
C ASN A 238 9.02 30.73 -64.92
N PHE A 239 8.89 31.21 -63.68
CA PHE A 239 8.57 30.36 -62.52
C PHE A 239 7.21 29.66 -62.70
N TYR A 240 6.15 30.40 -63.02
CA TYR A 240 4.81 29.85 -63.23
C TYR A 240 4.66 28.93 -64.45
N LYS A 241 5.58 29.00 -65.43
CA LYS A 241 5.56 28.12 -66.62
C LYS A 241 6.17 26.74 -66.37
N ASN A 242 7.00 26.61 -65.34
CA ASN A 242 7.67 25.36 -64.98
C ASN A 242 6.87 24.53 -63.95
N ASP A 243 5.73 25.04 -63.49
CA ASP A 243 4.88 24.46 -62.44
C ASP A 243 3.66 23.65 -62.97
N THR A 244 3.56 23.48 -64.30
CA THR A 244 2.56 22.64 -65.00
C THR A 244 3.24 21.56 -65.80
#